data_AF-A0AAV0YBC3-F1
#
_entry.id   AF-A0AAV0YBC3-F1
#
_cell.length_a   1.000
_cell.length_b   1.000
_cell.length_c   1.000
_cell.angle_alpha   90.00
_cell.angle_beta   90.00
_cell.angle_gamma   90.00
#
_symmetry.space_group_name_H-M   'P 1'
#
loop_
_entity.id
_entity.type
_entity.pdbx_description
1 polymer ?
#
loop_
_entity_poly.entity_id
_entity_poly.type
_entity_poly.pdbx_seq_one_letter_code
_entity_poly.pdbx_strand_id
1 'polypeptide(L)'
;MPKVKRKCVFNENLQKEYEFLKICVKPGIIDKIECIKCVAIFSIEHGGKSDITQHINTKPHKLAVESEKGNSVTDYFTKKNFGCDKLSYANEGTWAFHVCQAPA
;
A
#
# COMPACT_ATOMS: atom_id res chain seq x y z
N MET A 1 -24.95 23.86 31.42
CA MET A 1 -25.66 23.30 30.25
C MET A 1 -24.66 22.51 29.41
N PRO A 2 -24.91 21.24 29.08
CA PRO A 2 -24.02 20.49 28.18
C PRO A 2 -24.03 21.17 26.81
N LYS A 3 -22.86 21.56 26.30
CA LYS A 3 -22.73 22.06 24.92
C LYS A 3 -23.10 20.93 23.97
N VAL A 4 -24.21 21.07 23.24
CA VAL A 4 -24.57 20.15 22.15
C VAL A 4 -23.47 20.24 21.09
N LYS A 5 -22.65 19.19 20.99
CA LYS A 5 -21.60 19.10 19.96
C LYS A 5 -22.28 18.79 18.63
N ARG A 6 -22.06 19.65 17.64
CA ARG A 6 -22.55 19.43 16.27
C ARG A 6 -21.84 18.22 15.67
N LYS A 7 -22.59 17.34 15.02
CA LYS A 7 -22.02 16.24 14.25
C LYS A 7 -21.29 16.82 13.04
N CYS A 8 -20.07 16.37 12.78
CA CYS A 8 -19.34 16.75 11.58
C CYS A 8 -19.79 15.87 10.41
N VAL A 9 -20.17 16.49 9.29
CA VAL A 9 -20.60 15.81 8.07
C VAL A 9 -19.49 15.96 7.02
N PHE A 10 -19.27 14.91 6.24
CA PHE A 10 -18.32 14.96 5.14
C PHE A 10 -18.87 15.87 4.03
N ASN A 11 -18.22 17.02 3.83
CA ASN A 11 -18.62 18.04 2.85
C ASN A 11 -17.67 18.03 1.64
N GLU A 12 -18.10 18.59 0.51
CA GLU A 12 -17.27 18.74 -0.69
C GLU A 12 -15.97 19.53 -0.44
N ASN A 13 -16.00 20.54 0.44
CA ASN A 13 -14.81 21.28 0.84
C ASN A 13 -13.79 20.37 1.54
N LEU A 14 -14.27 19.44 2.37
CA LEU A 14 -13.42 18.48 3.07
C LEU A 14 -12.87 17.42 2.11
N GLN A 15 -13.65 17.05 1.10
CA GLN A 15 -13.19 16.18 0.02
C GLN A 15 -12.09 16.83 -0.84
N LYS A 16 -12.18 18.15 -1.09
CA LYS A 16 -11.12 18.91 -1.77
C LYS A 16 -9.85 19.03 -0.91
N GLU A 17 -10.00 19.21 0.41
CA GLU A 17 -8.85 19.21 1.33
C GLU A 17 -8.20 17.82 1.45
N TYR A 18 -8.99 16.75 1.36
CA TYR A 18 -8.56 15.37 1.54
C TYR A 18 -9.03 14.49 0.39
N GLU A 19 -8.38 14.63 -0.77
CA GLU A 19 -8.74 13.93 -2.02
C GLU A 19 -8.69 12.40 -1.91
N PHE A 20 -7.97 11.87 -0.93
CA PHE A 20 -7.86 10.44 -0.64
C PHE A 20 -9.04 9.88 0.19
N LEU A 21 -9.99 10.71 0.61
CA LEU A 21 -11.19 10.30 1.35
C LEU A 21 -12.39 10.30 0.42
N LYS A 22 -13.19 9.23 0.46
CA LYS A 22 -14.46 9.11 -0.27
C LYS A 22 -15.57 8.62 0.63
N ILE A 23 -16.82 8.95 0.30
CA ILE A 23 -17.98 8.43 1.01
C ILE A 23 -18.11 6.93 0.73
N CYS A 24 -18.33 6.13 1.77
CA CYS A 24 -18.50 4.69 1.63
C CYS A 24 -19.94 4.38 1.18
N VAL A 25 -20.12 3.79 0.00
CA VAL A 25 -21.45 3.47 -0.58
C VAL A 25 -21.87 2.02 -0.28
N LYS A 26 -21.30 1.41 0.76
CA LYS A 26 -21.57 0.00 1.10
C LYS A 26 -22.95 -0.13 1.77
N PRO A 27 -23.78 -1.11 1.39
CA PRO A 27 -25.09 -1.31 2.00
C PRO A 27 -24.93 -1.59 3.50
N GLY A 28 -25.64 -0.82 4.33
CA GLY A 28 -25.56 -0.91 5.80
C GLY A 28 -24.52 -0.01 6.47
N ILE A 29 -23.76 0.78 5.69
CA ILE A 29 -22.82 1.76 6.23
C ILE A 29 -23.26 3.17 5.81
N ILE A 30 -23.92 3.87 6.73
CA ILE A 30 -24.39 5.25 6.54
C ILE A 30 -23.37 6.19 7.19
N ASP A 31 -23.07 7.32 6.55
CA ASP A 31 -22.22 8.41 7.06
C ASP A 31 -20.74 8.04 7.38
N LYS A 32 -20.24 6.91 6.89
CA LYS A 32 -18.81 6.57 7.01
C LYS A 32 -18.05 6.94 5.74
N ILE A 33 -16.78 7.27 5.96
CA ILE A 33 -15.83 7.57 4.90
C ILE A 33 -14.83 6.43 4.77
N GLU A 34 -14.41 6.17 3.54
CA GLU A 34 -13.40 5.19 3.17
C GLU A 34 -12.14 5.95 2.71
N CYS A 35 -10.99 5.60 3.29
CA CYS A 35 -9.70 6.06 2.81
C CYS A 35 -9.27 5.23 1.60
N ILE A 36 -8.96 5.88 0.48
CA ILE A 36 -8.52 5.19 -0.76
C ILE A 36 -7.13 4.56 -0.56
N LYS A 37 -6.25 5.20 0.23
CA LYS A 37 -4.86 4.74 0.44
C LYS A 37 -4.77 3.43 1.21
N CYS A 38 -5.50 3.34 2.34
CA CYS A 38 -5.43 2.18 3.23
C CYS A 38 -6.72 1.36 3.28
N VAL A 39 -7.74 1.73 2.49
CA VAL A 39 -9.05 1.05 2.37
C VAL A 39 -9.81 0.97 3.71
N ALA A 40 -9.37 1.74 4.71
CA ALA A 40 -10.00 1.77 6.02
C ALA A 40 -11.29 2.59 5.99
N ILE A 41 -12.32 2.10 6.67
CA ILE A 41 -13.62 2.77 6.82
C ILE A 41 -13.72 3.34 8.24
N PHE A 42 -14.02 4.63 8.37
CA PHE A 42 -14.17 5.30 9.66
C PHE A 42 -15.24 6.41 9.61
N SER A 43 -15.68 6.86 10.79
CA SER A 43 -16.63 7.98 10.92
C SER A 43 -15.90 9.23 11.39
N ILE A 44 -16.38 10.40 10.98
CA ILE A 44 -15.88 11.71 11.40
C ILE A 44 -16.91 12.47 12.25
N GLU A 45 -18.05 11.86 12.60
CA GLU A 45 -19.18 12.55 13.23
C GLU A 45 -18.80 13.31 14.50
N HIS A 46 -17.85 12.79 15.28
CA HIS A 46 -17.54 13.30 16.62
C HIS A 46 -16.34 14.26 16.68
N GLY A 47 -15.29 14.00 15.92
CA GLY A 47 -14.03 14.75 15.95
C GLY A 47 -13.71 15.47 14.63
N GLY A 48 -14.44 15.20 13.55
CA GLY A 48 -14.30 15.90 12.27
C GLY A 48 -12.86 15.80 11.72
N LYS A 49 -12.17 16.94 11.63
CA LYS A 49 -10.76 17.01 11.22
C LYS A 49 -9.84 16.23 12.16
N SER A 50 -10.15 16.15 13.45
CA SER A 50 -9.33 15.43 14.43
C SER A 50 -9.29 13.93 14.13
N ASP A 51 -10.44 13.33 13.79
CA ASP A 51 -10.53 11.91 13.40
C ASP A 51 -9.70 11.63 12.14
N ILE A 52 -9.70 12.56 11.18
CA ILE A 52 -8.88 12.46 9.96
C ILE A 52 -7.38 12.53 10.32
N THR A 53 -6.96 13.46 11.18
CA THR A 53 -5.56 13.55 11.61
C THR A 53 -5.13 12.32 12.40
N GLN A 54 -6.01 11.77 13.23
CA GLN A 54 -5.75 10.54 13.96
C GLN A 54 -5.61 9.36 13.00
N HIS A 55 -6.50 9.28 12.00
CA HIS A 55 -6.46 8.27 10.96
C HIS A 55 -5.12 8.26 10.19
N ILE A 56 -4.63 9.42 9.75
CA ILE A 56 -3.34 9.55 9.03
C ILE A 56 -2.17 9.05 9.90
N ASN A 57 -2.26 9.26 11.22
CA ASN A 57 -1.24 8.82 12.16
C ASN A 57 -1.28 7.32 12.49
N THR A 58 -2.31 6.59 12.06
CA THR A 58 -2.42 5.15 12.31
C THR A 58 -1.38 4.34 11.53
N LYS A 59 -0.93 3.23 12.12
CA LYS A 59 -0.01 2.26 11.48
C LYS A 59 -0.45 1.81 10.08
N PRO A 60 -1.72 1.38 9.83
CA PRO A 60 -2.14 0.94 8.50
C PRO A 60 -2.02 2.04 7.44
N HIS A 61 -2.29 3.29 7.80
CA HIS A 61 -2.14 4.41 6.87
C HIS A 61 -0.67 4.64 6.51
N LYS A 62 0.23 4.63 7.51
CA LYS A 62 1.68 4.80 7.27
C LYS A 62 2.25 3.71 6.37
N LEU A 63 1.92 2.45 6.63
CA LEU A 63 2.37 1.32 5.82
C LEU A 63 1.88 1.40 4.37
N ALA A 64 0.62 1.79 4.17
CA ALA A 64 0.08 2.01 2.83
C ALA A 64 0.83 3.14 2.08
N VAL A 65 1.12 4.24 2.79
CA VAL A 65 1.87 5.40 2.27
C VAL A 65 3.33 5.07 1.98
N GLU A 66 3.93 4.13 2.70
CA GLU A 66 5.28 3.63 2.41
C GLU A 66 5.29 2.69 1.20
N SER A 67 4.28 1.83 1.09
CA SER A 67 4.16 0.89 -0.03
C SER A 67 3.88 1.57 -1.37
N GLU A 68 3.17 2.69 -1.39
CA GLU A 68 2.90 3.46 -2.62
C GLU A 68 4.14 4.20 -3.14
N LYS A 69 5.16 4.43 -2.31
CA LYS A 69 6.46 4.99 -2.73
C LYS A 69 7.35 3.96 -3.42
N GLY A 70 6.76 2.85 -3.89
CA GLY A 70 7.44 1.69 -4.42
C GLY A 70 8.54 2.06 -5.41
N ASN A 71 9.74 1.57 -5.13
CA ASN A 71 10.86 1.60 -6.07
C ASN A 71 10.42 0.97 -7.39
N SER A 72 11.01 1.47 -8.49
CA SER A 72 10.74 0.92 -9.80
C SER A 72 11.05 -0.58 -9.80
N VAL A 73 10.29 -1.39 -10.56
CA VAL A 73 10.58 -2.82 -10.71
C VAL A 73 12.05 -3.05 -11.12
N THR A 74 12.63 -2.09 -11.85
CA THR A 74 14.05 -2.04 -12.24
C THR A 74 15.05 -1.90 -11.09
N ASP A 75 14.67 -1.35 -9.94
CA ASP A 75 15.55 -1.24 -8.75
C ASP A 75 15.77 -2.59 -8.04
N TYR A 76 14.87 -3.55 -8.25
CA TYR A 76 15.00 -4.91 -7.74
C TYR A 76 15.88 -5.79 -8.62
N PHE A 77 16.15 -5.37 -9.87
CA PHE A 77 17.10 -6.05 -10.72
C PHE A 77 18.50 -5.58 -10.37
N THR A 78 19.26 -6.42 -9.67
CA THR A 78 20.72 -6.27 -9.63
C THR A 78 21.23 -6.16 -11.06
N LYS A 79 21.74 -4.98 -11.44
CA LYS A 79 22.57 -4.83 -12.64
C LYS A 79 23.84 -5.64 -12.39
N LYS A 80 23.80 -6.95 -12.69
CA LYS A 80 25.01 -7.75 -12.86
C LYS A 80 25.75 -7.11 -14.03
N ASN A 81 26.68 -6.19 -13.72
CA ASN A 81 27.83 -6.00 -14.57
C ASN A 81 28.53 -7.34 -14.57
N PHE A 82 28.25 -8.16 -15.58
CA PHE A 82 29.05 -9.32 -15.88
C PHE A 82 30.42 -8.80 -16.29
N GLY A 83 31.25 -8.51 -15.28
CA GLY A 83 32.69 -8.46 -15.44
C GLY A 83 33.10 -9.74 -16.16
N CYS A 84 33.99 -9.55 -17.12
CA CYS A 84 34.44 -10.54 -18.08
C CYS A 84 35.06 -11.77 -17.38
N ASP A 85 34.25 -12.71 -16.92
CA ASP A 85 34.68 -14.02 -16.43
C ASP A 85 33.68 -15.09 -16.90
N LYS A 86 33.55 -15.20 -18.23
CA LYS A 86 32.69 -16.18 -18.91
C LYS A 86 33.20 -17.64 -18.84
N LEU A 87 34.19 -17.96 -18.00
CA LEU A 87 34.76 -19.32 -17.95
C LEU A 87 34.19 -20.20 -16.82
N SER A 88 33.71 -19.63 -15.71
CA SER A 88 33.36 -20.46 -14.53
C SER A 88 31.97 -21.10 -14.58
N TYR A 89 31.03 -20.54 -15.35
CA TYR A 89 29.65 -21.06 -15.41
C TYR A 89 29.41 -22.21 -16.40
N ALA A 90 30.36 -22.48 -17.31
CA ALA A 90 30.21 -23.59 -18.26
C ALA A 90 30.41 -24.97 -17.60
N ASN A 91 31.15 -25.05 -16.48
CA ASN A 91 31.49 -26.33 -15.84
C ASN A 91 30.37 -26.92 -14.97
N GLU A 92 29.52 -26.10 -14.34
CA GLU A 92 28.41 -26.61 -13.52
C GLU A 92 27.27 -27.21 -14.38
N GLY A 93 27.09 -26.72 -15.62
CA GLY A 93 26.08 -27.24 -16.55
C GLY A 93 26.40 -28.63 -17.10
N THR A 94 27.69 -28.99 -17.22
CA THR A 94 28.11 -30.30 -17.73
C THR A 94 27.83 -31.42 -16.72
N TRP A 95 27.85 -31.13 -15.42
CA TRP A 95 27.55 -32.11 -14.37
C TRP A 95 26.08 -32.54 -14.36
N ALA A 96 25.15 -31.61 -14.66
CA ALA A 96 23.73 -31.92 -14.73
C ALA A 96 23.37 -32.83 -15.93
N PHE A 97 24.10 -32.72 -17.05
CA PHE A 97 23.80 -33.51 -18.25
C PHE A 97 24.28 -34.96 -18.15
N HIS A 98 25.35 -35.23 -17.40
CA HIS A 98 25.88 -36.59 -17.22
C HIS A 98 25.09 -37.44 -16.22
N VAL A 99 24.39 -36.82 -15.25
CA VAL A 99 23.56 -37.54 -14.26
C VAL A 99 22.23 -38.01 -14.86
N CYS A 100 21.71 -37.32 -15.89
CA CYS A 100 20.43 -37.67 -16.52
C CYS A 100 20.54 -38.71 -17.64
N GLN A 101 21.74 -39.08 -18.10
CA GLN A 101 21.94 -40.23 -18.98
C GLN A 101 22.32 -41.46 -18.14
N ALA A 102 21.34 -42.01 -17.42
CA ALA A 102 21.47 -43.34 -16.85
C ALA A 102 21.54 -44.37 -17.99
N PRO A 103 22.53 -45.30 -17.99
CA PRO A 103 22.53 -46.42 -18.93
C PRO A 103 21.46 -47.44 -18.53
N ALA A 104 20.57 -47.77 -19.47
CA ALA A 104 19.81 -49.02 -19.52
C ALA A 104 19.51 -49.36 -20.98
#